data_AF-A0A182ZZX4-F1
#
_entry.id   AF-A0A182ZZX4-F1
#
_cell.length_a   1.000
_cell.length_b   1.000
_cell.length_c   1.000
_cell.angle_alpha   90.00
_cell.angle_beta   90.00
_cell.angle_gamma   90.00
#
_symmetry.space_group_name_H-M   'P 1'
#
loop_
_entity.id
_entity.type
_entity.pdbx_description
1 polymer ?
#
loop_
_entity_poly.entity_id
_entity_poly.type
_entity_poly.pdbx_seq_one_letter_code
_entity_poly.pdbx_strand_id
1 'polypeptide(L)'
;MHLSDRILTIGNQLKILSTVKATMLESQGSSEDQENTESLVGNAQNLMQTVIETLHVAEGASIKMRVDSGFKIVWRPRPAVPGPVTVR
;
A
#
# COMPACT_ATOMS: atom_id res chain seq x y z
N MET A 1 -8.06 8.62 12.73
CA MET A 1 -8.19 7.21 13.16
C MET A 1 -8.66 6.30 12.02
N HIS A 2 -9.62 6.72 11.19
CA HIS A 2 -10.21 5.91 10.12
C HIS A 2 -9.26 5.28 9.07
N LEU A 3 -8.11 5.88 8.76
CA LEU A 3 -7.20 5.35 7.73
C LEU A 3 -6.48 4.06 8.15
N SER A 4 -6.11 3.94 9.42
CA SER A 4 -5.47 2.73 9.94
C SER A 4 -6.40 1.51 9.87
N ASP A 5 -7.67 1.69 10.23
CA ASP A 5 -8.69 0.64 10.14
C ASP A 5 -8.97 0.23 8.68
N ARG A 6 -8.96 1.21 7.76
CA ARG A 6 -9.05 0.95 6.31
C ARG A 6 -7.87 0.13 5.80
N ILE A 7 -6.63 0.48 6.19
CA ILE A 7 -5.43 -0.29 5.82
C ILE A 7 -5.56 -1.74 6.30
N LEU A 8 -5.96 -1.96 7.55
CA LEU A 8 -6.17 -3.30 8.09
C LEU A 8 -7.23 -4.08 7.30
N THR A 9 -8.35 -3.43 6.98
CA THR A 9 -9.44 -4.06 6.22
C THR A 9 -8.99 -4.47 4.82
N ILE A 10 -8.38 -3.55 4.07
CA ILE A 10 -7.90 -3.82 2.71
C ILE A 10 -6.78 -4.87 2.75
N GLY A 11 -5.87 -4.81 3.72
CA GLY A 11 -4.80 -5.81 3.89
C GLY A 11 -5.32 -7.22 4.16
N ASN A 12 -6.40 -7.36 4.94
CA ASN A 12 -7.05 -8.65 5.13
C ASN A 12 -7.67 -9.17 3.83
N GLN A 13 -8.32 -8.30 3.04
CA GLN A 13 -8.83 -8.67 1.71
C GLN A 13 -7.71 -9.10 0.77
N LEU A 14 -6.58 -8.38 0.74
CA LEU A 14 -5.43 -8.72 -0.10
C LEU A 14 -4.93 -10.13 0.21
N LYS A 15 -4.85 -10.49 1.49
CA LYS A 15 -4.44 -11.84 1.93
C LYS A 15 -5.40 -12.90 1.41
N ILE A 16 -6.71 -12.67 1.57
CA ILE A 16 -7.75 -13.61 1.10
C ILE A 16 -7.67 -13.79 -0.42
N LEU A 17 -7.66 -12.69 -1.18
CA LEU A 17 -7.59 -12.72 -2.64
C LEU A 17 -6.31 -13.42 -3.12
N SER A 18 -5.19 -13.21 -2.42
CA SER A 18 -3.91 -13.85 -2.75
C SER A 18 -3.98 -15.36 -2.53
N THR A 19 -4.63 -15.82 -1.46
CA THR A 19 -4.85 -17.25 -1.20
C THR A 19 -5.78 -17.86 -2.25
N VAL A 20 -6.90 -17.21 -2.57
CA VAL A 20 -7.84 -17.68 -3.60
C VAL A 20 -7.10 -17.87 -4.93
N LYS A 21 -6.35 -16.85 -5.38
CA LYS A 21 -5.56 -16.92 -6.61
C LYS A 21 -4.52 -18.03 -6.58
N ALA A 22 -3.83 -18.24 -5.46
CA ALA A 22 -2.83 -19.30 -5.32
C ALA A 22 -3.45 -20.71 -5.44
N THR A 23 -4.71 -20.89 -5.04
CA THR A 23 -5.40 -22.19 -5.14
C THR A 23 -6.01 -22.47 -6.52
N MET A 24 -6.06 -21.47 -7.41
CA MET A 24 -6.68 -21.56 -8.74
C MET A 24 -5.77 -22.17 -9.81
N LEU A 25 -5.11 -23.29 -9.48
CA LEU A 25 -4.17 -23.96 -10.39
C LEU A 25 -4.85 -24.55 -11.63
N GLU A 26 -6.09 -25.03 -11.49
CA GLU A 26 -6.84 -25.69 -12.58
C GLU A 26 -7.50 -24.69 -13.54
N SER A 27 -7.64 -23.42 -13.15
CA SER A 27 -8.30 -22.38 -13.93
C SER A 27 -7.33 -21.34 -14.51
N GLN A 28 -6.01 -21.57 -14.45
CA GLN A 28 -5.00 -20.64 -14.96
C GLN A 28 -5.25 -20.23 -16.41
N GLY A 29 -5.28 -18.92 -16.68
CA GLY A 29 -5.55 -18.36 -18.01
C GLY A 29 -7.02 -18.37 -18.44
N SER A 30 -7.94 -18.83 -17.59
CA SER A 30 -9.38 -18.68 -17.81
C SER A 30 -9.86 -17.24 -17.58
N SER A 31 -11.09 -16.95 -17.99
CA SER A 31 -11.73 -15.65 -17.69
C SER A 31 -11.87 -15.40 -16.19
N GLU A 32 -12.16 -16.45 -15.41
CA GLU A 32 -12.25 -16.36 -13.94
C GLU A 32 -10.89 -16.02 -13.32
N ASP A 33 -9.82 -16.64 -13.84
CA ASP A 33 -8.46 -16.36 -13.39
C ASP A 33 -8.03 -14.92 -13.70
N GLN A 34 -8.45 -14.40 -14.85
CA GLN A 34 -8.25 -13.00 -15.22
C GLN A 34 -9.02 -12.04 -14.30
N GLU A 35 -10.31 -12.28 -14.05
CA GLU A 35 -11.14 -11.46 -13.13
C GLU A 35 -10.59 -11.44 -11.70
N ASN A 36 -10.10 -12.59 -11.21
CA ASN A 36 -9.47 -12.67 -9.91
C ASN A 36 -8.12 -11.93 -9.86
N THR A 37 -7.39 -11.90 -10.98
CA THR A 37 -6.18 -11.07 -11.10
C THR A 37 -6.52 -9.59 -11.04
N GLU A 38 -7.56 -9.16 -11.74
CA GLU A 38 -8.01 -7.77 -11.74
C GLU A 38 -8.48 -7.32 -10.35
N SER A 39 -9.23 -8.19 -9.66
CA SER A 39 -9.65 -7.96 -8.28
C SER A 39 -8.44 -7.82 -7.33
N LEU A 40 -7.41 -8.64 -7.50
CA LEU A 40 -6.14 -8.54 -6.76
C LEU A 40 -5.42 -7.22 -7.02
N VAL A 41 -5.26 -6.85 -8.29
CA VAL A 41 -4.59 -5.61 -8.70
C VAL A 41 -5.34 -4.40 -8.14
N GLY A 42 -6.67 -4.36 -8.27
CA GLY A 42 -7.50 -3.29 -7.74
C GLY A 42 -7.39 -3.17 -6.21
N ASN A 43 -7.36 -4.29 -5.50
CA ASN A 43 -7.17 -4.30 -4.05
C ASN A 43 -5.77 -3.76 -3.65
N ALA A 44 -4.72 -4.18 -4.34
CA ALA A 44 -3.36 -3.70 -4.10
C ALA A 44 -3.21 -2.20 -4.38
N GLN A 45 -3.81 -1.71 -5.47
CA GLN A 45 -3.84 -0.28 -5.79
C GLN A 45 -4.54 0.53 -4.70
N ASN A 46 -5.70 0.05 -4.23
CA ASN A 46 -6.44 0.71 -3.16
C ASN A 46 -5.64 0.74 -1.84
N LEU A 47 -4.95 -0.36 -1.51
CA LEU A 47 -4.06 -0.41 -0.35
C LEU A 47 -2.95 0.64 -0.44
N MET A 48 -2.23 0.67 -1.57
CA MET A 48 -1.13 1.60 -1.78
C MET A 48 -1.60 3.06 -1.73
N GLN A 49 -2.75 3.37 -2.33
CA GLN A 49 -3.32 4.71 -2.30
C GLN A 49 -3.68 5.13 -0.87
N THR A 50 -4.26 4.22 -0.08
CA THR A 50 -4.61 4.48 1.34
C THR A 50 -3.36 4.66 2.20
N VAL A 51 -2.28 3.92 1.94
CA VAL A 51 -0.98 4.10 2.61
C VAL A 51 -0.38 5.47 2.28
N ILE A 52 -0.39 5.88 1.01
CA ILE A 52 0.10 7.20 0.59
C ILE A 52 -0.70 8.33 1.27
N GLU A 53 -2.03 8.23 1.30
CA GLU A 53 -2.91 9.17 2.01
C GLU A 53 -2.53 9.26 3.50
N THR A 54 -2.31 8.11 4.14
CA THR A 54 -1.93 8.03 5.55
C THR A 54 -0.59 8.72 5.82
N LEU A 55 0.39 8.57 4.92
CA LEU A 55 1.69 9.23 5.06
C LEU A 55 1.58 10.75 4.97
N HIS A 56 0.79 11.29 4.03
CA HIS A 56 0.57 12.74 3.95
C HIS A 56 -0.12 13.29 5.20
N VAL A 57 -1.12 12.56 5.74
CA VAL A 57 -1.78 12.96 6.99
C VAL A 57 -0.81 12.91 8.16
N ALA A 58 0.02 11.87 8.25
CA ALA A 58 1.03 11.73 9.30
C ALA A 58 2.09 12.83 9.23
N GLU A 59 2.51 13.22 8.03
CA GLU A 59 3.45 14.33 7.81
C GLU A 59 2.86 15.64 8.36
N GLY A 60 1.65 16.00 7.93
CA GLY A 60 0.98 17.22 8.40
C GLY A 60 0.72 17.21 9.92
N ALA A 61 0.34 16.05 10.48
CA ALA A 61 0.13 15.89 11.91
C ALA A 61 1.44 16.06 12.71
N SER A 62 2.56 15.57 12.18
CA SER A 62 3.86 15.63 12.87
C SER A 62 4.36 17.04 13.15
N ILE A 63 3.93 18.04 12.36
CA ILE A 63 4.23 19.47 12.59
C ILE A 63 3.56 19.99 13.87
N LYS A 64 2.39 19.43 14.22
CA LYS A 64 1.55 19.87 15.35
C LYS A 64 1.73 19.02 16.61
N MET A 65 2.55 17.98 16.56
CA MET A 65 2.80 17.11 17.70
C MET A 65 3.54 17.85 18.81
N ARG A 66 3.20 17.54 20.07
CA ARG A 66 3.92 18.09 21.21
C ARG A 66 5.35 17.56 21.23
N VAL A 67 6.31 18.46 21.46
CA VAL A 67 7.74 18.17 21.45
C VAL A 67 8.18 17.23 22.59
N ASP A 68 7.40 17.15 23.67
CA ASP A 68 7.61 16.31 24.85
C ASP A 68 6.81 15.00 24.81
N SER A 69 6.11 14.71 23.70
CA SER A 69 5.27 13.50 23.58
C SER A 69 6.06 12.18 23.56
N GLY A 70 7.38 12.24 23.45
CA GLY A 70 8.25 11.06 23.36
C GLY A 70 8.21 10.34 22.00
N PHE A 71 7.30 10.71 21.10
CA PHE A 71 7.17 10.15 19.76
C PHE A 71 7.56 11.18 18.69
N LYS A 72 8.40 10.77 17.73
CA LYS A 72 8.83 11.64 16.63
C LYS A 72 8.93 10.86 15.33
N ILE A 73 8.38 11.43 14.26
CA ILE A 73 8.60 10.99 12.89
C ILE A 73 9.62 11.95 12.27
N VAL A 74 10.63 11.42 11.58
CA VAL A 74 11.67 12.22 10.92
C VAL A 74 11.46 12.15 9.41
N TRP A 75 10.98 13.26 8.83
CA TRP A 75 10.81 13.41 7.38
C TRP A 75 12.11 13.94 6.76
N ARG A 76 12.66 13.20 5.81
CA ARG A 76 13.81 13.64 5.01
C ARG A 76 13.49 13.43 3.53
N PRO A 77 13.69 14.46 2.68
CA PRO A 77 13.58 14.28 1.24
C PRO A 77 14.52 13.18 0.76
N ARG A 78 14.08 12.41 -0.24
CA ARG A 78 14.96 11.46 -0.91
C ARG A 78 16.13 12.25 -1.52
N PRO A 79 17.39 11.85 -1.28
CA PRO A 79 18.53 12.51 -1.91
C PRO A 79 18.40 12.39 -3.43
N ALA A 80 18.74 13.46 -4.15
CA ALA A 80 18.84 13.42 -5.60
C ALA A 80 19.90 12.38 -5.96
N VAL A 81 19.54 11.36 -6.76
CA VAL A 81 20.51 10.41 -7.30
C VAL A 81 21.27 11.16 -8.40
N PRO A 82 22.58 11.42 -8.26
CA PRO A 82 23.36 12.03 -9.32
C PRO A 82 23.76 10.94 -10.30
N GLY A 83 22.91 10.64 -11.29
CA GLY A 83 23.27 9.74 -12.39
C GLY A 83 22.07 9.28 -13.22
N PRO A 84 22.24 9.07 -14.53
CA PRO A 84 21.17 8.53 -15.36
C PRO A 84 20.85 7.09 -14.94
N VAL A 85 19.57 6.77 -14.78
CA VAL A 85 19.09 5.39 -14.70
C VAL A 85 19.19 4.80 -16.10
N THR A 86 20.33 4.19 -16.43
CA THR A 86 20.45 3.36 -17.63
C THR A 86 19.64 2.09 -17.41
N VAL A 87 18.38 2.11 -17.85
CA VAL A 87 17.62 0.88 -18.10
C VAL A 87 18.28 0.24 -19.31
N ARG A 88 18.95 -0.91 -19.10
CA ARG A 88 19.41 -1.79 -20.18
C ARG A 88 18.29 -2.68 -20.63
#